data_AF-A0A317FDW7-F1
#
_entry.id   AF-A0A317FDW7-F1
#
_cell.length_a   1.000
_cell.length_b   1.000
_cell.length_c   1.000
_cell.angle_alpha   90.00
_cell.angle_beta   90.00
_cell.angle_gamma   90.00
#
_symmetry.space_group_name_H-M   'P 1'
#
loop_
_entity.id
_entity.type
_entity.pdbx_description
1 polymer ?
#
loop_
_entity_poly.entity_id
_entity_poly.type
_entity_poly.pdbx_seq_one_letter_code
_entity_poly.pdbx_strand_id
1 'polypeptide(L)'
;MDTRSNRPTLDALRHLPVGEVIALPPEHLALLQSDAREALDAAKRTLDWIEGAIALRYEQRAVGARAAAGKDTGIVRFEDGTVEVAVELPKRVEWDQRRLAALVEQIRAGGEDPGEYVELTFKVSERAYAAWPERIRGAFEPARMVRTGKPSYRLTILNDVALRDSPHGPGIRPAIGGPR
;
A
#
# COMPACT_ATOMS: atom_id res chain seq x y z
N MET A 1 -10.20 41.52 13.38
CA MET A 1 -9.08 40.81 14.03
C MET A 1 -8.47 39.90 12.98
N ASP A 2 -7.31 40.29 12.48
CA ASP A 2 -6.61 39.65 11.36
C ASP A 2 -6.06 38.27 11.75
N THR A 3 -6.80 37.21 11.46
CA THR A 3 -6.28 35.84 11.54
C THR A 3 -5.58 35.50 10.23
N ARG A 4 -4.33 35.95 10.07
CA ARG A 4 -3.41 35.36 9.08
C ARG A 4 -3.18 33.90 9.46
N SER A 5 -4.05 33.04 8.94
CA SER A 5 -4.08 31.61 9.20
C SER A 5 -2.92 30.93 8.46
N ASN A 6 -1.74 30.92 9.09
CA ASN A 6 -0.58 30.22 8.56
C ASN A 6 -0.79 28.71 8.81
N ARG A 7 -1.24 27.97 7.78
CA ARG A 7 -1.31 26.51 7.84
C ARG A 7 0.08 25.95 8.14
N PRO A 8 0.27 25.08 9.16
CA PRO A 8 1.58 24.50 9.43
C PRO A 8 2.05 23.66 8.23
N THR A 9 3.37 23.57 8.04
CA THR A 9 3.95 22.65 7.05
C THR A 9 3.93 21.22 7.60
N LEU A 10 4.10 20.22 6.73
CA LEU A 10 4.22 18.82 7.17
C LEU A 10 5.40 18.59 8.13
N ASP A 11 6.47 19.37 7.98
CA ASP A 11 7.63 19.31 8.86
C ASP A 11 7.31 19.87 10.25
N ALA A 12 6.71 21.07 10.30
CA ALA A 12 6.27 21.68 11.56
C ALA A 12 5.24 20.80 12.30
N LEU A 13 4.35 20.12 11.56
CA LEU A 13 3.34 19.22 12.13
C LEU A 13 3.94 18.09 12.98
N ARG A 14 5.16 17.64 12.69
CA ARG A 14 5.85 16.58 13.46
C ARG A 14 6.22 17.00 14.88
N HIS A 15 6.29 18.31 15.11
CA HIS A 15 6.69 18.90 16.38
C HIS A 15 5.50 19.54 17.12
N LEU A 16 4.30 19.54 16.53
CA LEU A 16 3.09 20.06 17.16
C LEU A 16 2.45 19.02 18.08
N PRO A 17 1.99 19.40 19.28
CA PRO A 17 1.24 18.49 20.13
C PRO A 17 -0.11 18.17 19.47
N VAL A 18 -0.60 16.95 19.70
CA VAL A 18 -1.85 16.46 19.08
C VAL A 18 -3.06 17.38 19.36
N GLY A 19 -3.11 18.02 20.53
CA GLY A 19 -4.16 18.97 20.88
C GLY A 19 -4.21 20.20 19.97
N GLU A 20 -3.07 20.69 19.50
CA GLU A 20 -3.00 21.80 18.54
C GLU A 20 -3.39 21.35 17.13
N VAL A 21 -3.04 20.12 16.76
CA VAL A 21 -3.47 19.55 15.47
C VAL A 21 -4.99 19.36 15.42
N ILE A 22 -5.60 18.90 16.52
CA ILE A 22 -7.06 18.77 16.64
C ILE A 22 -7.77 20.12 16.51
N ALA A 23 -7.15 21.19 17.00
CA ALA A 23 -7.71 22.55 16.94
C ALA A 23 -7.61 23.20 15.55
N LEU A 24 -6.92 22.57 14.59
CA LEU A 24 -6.81 23.11 13.24
C LEU A 24 -8.16 23.10 12.52
N PRO A 25 -8.43 24.13 11.69
CA PRO A 25 -9.62 24.15 10.83
C PRO A 25 -9.71 22.89 9.93
N PRO A 26 -10.91 22.35 9.67
CA PRO A 26 -11.10 21.16 8.82
C PRO A 26 -10.45 21.27 7.43
N GLU A 27 -10.45 22.45 6.84
CA GLU A 27 -9.80 22.76 5.56
C GLU A 27 -8.27 22.63 5.65
N HIS A 28 -7.66 23.02 6.77
CA HIS A 28 -6.23 22.84 7.00
C HIS A 28 -5.90 21.37 7.19
N LEU A 29 -6.72 20.64 7.94
CA LEU A 29 -6.61 19.19 8.09
C LEU A 29 -6.75 18.46 6.76
N ALA A 30 -7.67 18.91 5.89
CA ALA A 30 -7.86 18.35 4.55
C ALA A 30 -6.63 18.56 3.67
N LEU A 31 -6.10 19.79 3.64
CA LEU A 31 -4.89 20.12 2.88
C LEU A 31 -3.66 19.38 3.42
N LEU A 32 -3.48 19.32 4.74
CA LEU A 32 -2.40 18.55 5.38
C LEU A 32 -2.49 17.05 5.07
N GLN A 33 -3.69 16.48 5.11
CA GLN A 33 -3.90 15.08 4.75
C GLN A 33 -3.57 14.82 3.27
N SER A 34 -3.92 15.76 2.39
CA SER A 34 -3.60 15.66 0.95
C SER A 34 -2.09 15.74 0.72
N ASP A 35 -1.44 16.77 1.25
CA ASP A 35 0.01 16.98 1.11
C ASP A 35 0.80 15.79 1.66
N ALA A 36 0.39 15.23 2.81
CA ALA A 36 1.06 14.07 3.41
C ALA A 36 0.95 12.82 2.52
N ARG A 37 -0.21 12.59 1.88
CA ARG A 37 -0.39 11.47 0.94
C ARG A 37 0.44 11.67 -0.32
N GLU A 38 0.45 12.87 -0.87
CA GLU A 38 1.26 13.18 -2.07
C GLU A 38 2.76 13.01 -1.78
N ALA A 39 3.23 13.49 -0.63
CA ALA A 39 4.62 13.32 -0.19
C ALA A 39 4.98 11.84 -0.01
N LEU A 40 4.08 11.04 0.57
CA LEU A 40 4.27 9.59 0.72
C LEU A 40 4.35 8.90 -0.65
N ASP A 41 3.44 9.21 -1.57
CA ASP A 41 3.43 8.61 -2.90
C ASP A 41 4.68 9.02 -3.70
N ALA A 42 5.13 10.27 -3.58
CA ALA A 42 6.36 10.76 -4.21
C ALA A 42 7.61 10.07 -3.63
N ALA A 43 7.69 9.92 -2.31
CA ALA A 43 8.77 9.21 -1.64
C ALA A 43 8.80 7.73 -2.09
N LYS A 44 7.64 7.08 -2.18
CA LYS A 44 7.53 5.71 -2.66
C LYS A 44 8.01 5.56 -4.11
N ARG A 45 7.54 6.41 -5.02
CA ARG A 45 8.01 6.39 -6.42
C ARG A 45 9.52 6.57 -6.53
N THR A 46 10.08 7.46 -5.71
CA THR A 46 11.53 7.71 -5.67
C THR A 46 12.29 6.49 -5.15
N LEU A 47 11.79 5.85 -4.08
CA LEU A 47 12.36 4.62 -3.54
C LEU A 47 12.31 3.50 -4.59
N ASP A 48 11.15 3.25 -5.19
CA ASP A 48 10.96 2.23 -6.23
C ASP A 48 11.94 2.44 -7.41
N TRP A 49 12.17 3.69 -7.81
CA TRP A 49 13.13 4.04 -8.87
C TRP A 49 14.58 3.74 -8.46
N ILE A 50 14.98 4.12 -7.24
CA ILE A 50 16.32 3.83 -6.70
C ILE A 50 16.54 2.32 -6.57
N GLU A 51 15.59 1.59 -6.01
CA GLU A 51 15.65 0.14 -5.86
C GLU A 51 15.75 -0.56 -7.22
N GLY A 52 15.00 -0.09 -8.21
CA GLY A 52 15.12 -0.57 -9.59
C GLY A 52 16.50 -0.34 -10.19
N ALA A 53 17.08 0.84 -9.98
CA ALA A 53 18.44 1.15 -10.43
C ALA A 53 19.51 0.30 -9.72
N ILE A 54 19.36 0.07 -8.41
CA ILE A 54 20.24 -0.81 -7.62
C ILE A 54 20.15 -2.25 -8.13
N ALA A 55 18.94 -2.75 -8.39
CA ALA A 55 18.74 -4.09 -8.92
C ALA A 55 19.44 -4.27 -10.27
N LEU A 56 19.23 -3.34 -11.21
CA LEU A 56 19.88 -3.35 -12.54
C LEU A 56 21.41 -3.26 -12.44
N ARG A 57 21.95 -2.51 -11.48
CA ARG A 57 23.40 -2.40 -11.28
C ARG A 57 24.03 -3.71 -10.81
N TYR A 58 23.36 -4.43 -9.93
CA TYR A 58 23.96 -5.58 -9.22
C TYR A 58 23.46 -6.94 -9.70
N GLU A 59 22.48 -7.01 -10.61
CA GLU A 59 21.87 -8.28 -11.06
C GLU A 59 22.92 -9.29 -11.55
N GLN A 60 23.81 -8.89 -12.47
CA GLN A 60 24.79 -9.79 -13.09
C GLN A 60 25.84 -10.24 -12.09
N ARG A 61 26.26 -9.33 -11.21
CA ARG A 61 27.22 -9.62 -10.15
C ARG A 61 26.64 -10.56 -9.11
N ALA A 62 25.36 -10.42 -8.78
CA ALA A 62 24.64 -11.34 -7.91
C ALA A 62 24.47 -12.73 -8.52
N VAL A 63 24.18 -12.82 -9.83
CA VAL A 63 24.14 -14.10 -10.57
C VAL A 63 25.50 -14.78 -10.54
N GLY A 64 26.58 -14.05 -10.86
CA GLY A 64 27.94 -14.59 -10.80
C GLY A 64 28.35 -15.05 -9.40
N ALA A 65 28.04 -14.27 -8.37
CA ALA A 65 28.31 -14.62 -6.97
C ALA A 65 27.54 -15.88 -6.53
N ARG A 66 26.28 -16.03 -6.98
CA ARG A 66 25.48 -17.24 -6.73
C ARG A 66 26.03 -18.48 -7.42
N ALA A 67 26.39 -18.36 -8.70
CA ALA A 67 27.01 -19.44 -9.46
C ALA A 67 28.34 -19.89 -8.85
N ALA A 68 29.20 -18.94 -8.45
CA ALA A 68 30.47 -19.22 -7.78
C ALA A 68 30.28 -19.91 -6.41
N ALA A 69 29.19 -19.59 -5.70
CA ALA A 69 28.82 -20.24 -4.45
C ALA A 69 28.09 -21.59 -4.63
N GLY A 70 27.81 -22.02 -5.86
CA GLY A 70 27.04 -23.22 -6.16
C GLY A 70 25.59 -23.16 -5.68
N LYS A 71 24.99 -21.96 -5.64
CA LYS A 71 23.63 -21.73 -5.14
C LYS A 71 22.72 -21.22 -6.24
N ASP A 72 21.54 -21.82 -6.38
CA ASP A 72 20.48 -21.31 -7.28
C ASP A 72 19.57 -20.26 -6.60
N THR A 73 19.52 -20.28 -5.25
CA THR A 73 18.70 -19.39 -4.41
C THR A 73 19.43 -19.02 -3.12
N GLY A 74 18.89 -18.08 -2.36
CA GLY A 74 19.40 -17.65 -1.07
C GLY A 74 20.16 -16.32 -1.14
N ILE A 75 20.85 -16.01 -0.05
CA ILE A 75 21.57 -14.75 0.14
C ILE A 75 23.02 -14.90 -0.33
N VAL A 76 23.47 -13.96 -1.16
CA VAL A 76 24.89 -13.75 -1.46
C VAL A 76 25.31 -12.36 -1.01
N ARG A 77 26.56 -12.23 -0.56
CA ARG A 77 27.16 -10.95 -0.14
C ARG A 77 28.45 -10.73 -0.92
N PHE A 78 28.68 -9.50 -1.35
CA PHE A 78 29.95 -9.08 -1.95
C PHE A 78 30.18 -7.60 -1.71
N GLU A 79 31.44 -7.16 -1.74
CA GLU A 79 31.83 -5.77 -1.49
C GLU A 79 31.96 -4.98 -2.80
N ASP A 80 31.41 -3.78 -2.86
CA ASP A 80 31.66 -2.79 -3.91
C ASP A 80 32.23 -1.50 -3.29
N GLY A 81 33.56 -1.41 -3.23
CA GLY A 81 34.26 -0.32 -2.54
C GLY A 81 33.99 -0.34 -1.04
N THR A 82 33.29 0.68 -0.53
CA THR A 82 32.93 0.81 0.89
C THR A 82 31.55 0.25 1.23
N VAL A 83 30.88 -0.41 0.28
CA VAL A 83 29.51 -0.90 0.42
C VAL A 83 29.48 -2.42 0.39
N GLU A 84 28.92 -3.06 1.42
CA GLU A 84 28.53 -4.46 1.35
C GLU A 84 27.17 -4.57 0.63
N VAL A 85 27.12 -5.36 -0.43
CA VAL A 85 25.89 -5.64 -1.19
C VAL A 85 25.41 -7.04 -0.83
N ALA A 86 24.27 -7.10 -0.13
CA ALA A 86 23.57 -8.34 0.16
C ALA A 86 22.39 -8.50 -0.80
N VAL A 87 22.42 -9.57 -1.60
CA VAL A 87 21.33 -9.88 -2.55
C VAL A 87 20.67 -11.19 -2.13
N GLU A 88 19.42 -11.08 -1.69
CA GLU A 88 18.58 -12.22 -1.36
C GLU A 88 17.74 -12.63 -2.58
N LEU A 89 17.86 -13.90 -2.98
CA LEU A 89 16.92 -14.51 -3.92
C LEU A 89 16.10 -15.57 -3.16
N PRO A 90 14.93 -15.21 -2.61
CA PRO A 90 14.17 -16.14 -1.78
C PRO A 90 13.63 -17.29 -2.63
N LYS A 91 13.71 -18.51 -2.11
CA LYS A 91 13.05 -19.66 -2.71
C LYS A 91 11.54 -19.48 -2.55
N ARG A 92 10.82 -19.32 -3.66
CA ARG A 92 9.35 -19.30 -3.67
C ARG A 92 8.85 -20.66 -4.11
N VAL A 93 8.09 -21.32 -3.23
CA VAL A 93 7.33 -22.51 -3.60
C VAL A 93 5.92 -22.05 -3.93
N GLU A 94 5.61 -22.04 -5.21
CA GLU A 94 4.25 -21.78 -5.69
C GLU A 94 3.56 -23.12 -5.91
N TRP A 95 2.42 -23.30 -5.25
CA TRP A 95 1.60 -24.48 -5.42
C TRP A 95 0.54 -24.23 -6.49
N ASP A 96 0.50 -25.09 -7.50
CA ASP A 96 -0.57 -25.10 -8.49
C ASP A 96 -1.89 -25.47 -7.80
N GLN A 97 -2.74 -24.46 -7.61
CA GLN A 97 -4.02 -24.61 -6.91
C GLN A 97 -4.96 -25.58 -7.61
N ARG A 98 -4.86 -25.74 -8.94
CA ARG A 98 -5.69 -26.72 -9.67
C ARG A 98 -5.25 -28.14 -9.35
N ARG A 99 -3.94 -28.37 -9.27
CA ARG A 99 -3.38 -29.67 -8.86
C ARG A 99 -3.67 -29.97 -7.40
N LEU A 100 -3.55 -28.98 -6.51
CA LEU A 100 -3.94 -29.14 -5.11
C LEU A 100 -5.42 -29.49 -4.97
N ALA A 101 -6.32 -28.81 -5.69
CA ALA A 101 -7.74 -29.14 -5.68
C ALA A 101 -8.00 -30.59 -6.16
N ALA A 102 -7.31 -31.03 -7.22
CA ALA A 102 -7.42 -32.41 -7.69
C ALA A 102 -6.93 -33.43 -6.65
N LEU A 103 -5.82 -33.14 -5.96
CA LEU A 103 -5.30 -33.99 -4.88
C LEU A 103 -6.26 -34.07 -3.69
N VAL A 104 -6.89 -32.95 -3.30
CA VAL A 104 -7.90 -32.91 -2.24
C VAL A 104 -9.10 -33.80 -2.58
N GLU A 105 -9.59 -33.75 -3.82
CA GLU A 105 -10.69 -34.63 -4.24
C GLU A 105 -10.26 -36.10 -4.31
N GLN A 106 -9.01 -36.39 -4.69
CA GLN A 106 -8.47 -37.76 -4.68
C GLN A 106 -8.36 -38.33 -3.25
N ILE A 107 -7.86 -37.54 -2.29
CA ILE A 107 -7.78 -37.92 -0.86
C ILE A 107 -9.18 -38.22 -0.33
N ARG A 108 -10.15 -37.34 -0.62
CA ARG A 108 -11.55 -37.55 -0.23
C ARG A 108 -12.14 -38.82 -0.85
N ALA A 109 -11.88 -39.07 -2.14
CA ALA A 109 -12.33 -40.29 -2.83
C ALA A 109 -11.67 -41.56 -2.28
N GLY A 110 -10.45 -41.45 -1.73
CA GLY A 110 -9.75 -42.51 -1.02
C GLY A 110 -10.28 -42.78 0.40
N GLY A 111 -11.21 -41.97 0.90
CA GLY A 111 -11.80 -42.12 2.24
C GLY A 111 -11.00 -41.46 3.36
N GLU A 112 -9.95 -40.71 3.03
CA GLU A 112 -9.16 -39.92 3.99
C GLU A 112 -9.71 -38.50 4.11
N ASP A 113 -9.43 -37.83 5.23
CA ASP A 113 -9.78 -36.42 5.44
C ASP A 113 -8.67 -35.50 4.89
N PRO A 114 -8.94 -34.68 3.86
CA PRO A 114 -7.96 -33.70 3.37
C PRO A 114 -7.52 -32.67 4.42
N GLY A 115 -8.32 -32.42 5.45
CA GLY A 115 -8.00 -31.47 6.52
C GLY A 115 -6.76 -31.84 7.33
N GLU A 116 -6.33 -33.11 7.31
CA GLU A 116 -5.08 -33.56 7.95
C GLU A 116 -3.83 -33.14 7.17
N TYR A 117 -3.98 -32.81 5.88
CA TYR A 117 -2.87 -32.56 4.96
C TYR A 117 -2.84 -31.13 4.42
N VAL A 118 -4.00 -30.46 4.32
CA VAL A 118 -4.11 -29.11 3.76
C VAL A 118 -5.06 -28.21 4.55
N GLU A 119 -4.65 -26.95 4.71
CA GLU A 119 -5.56 -25.90 5.19
C GLU A 119 -6.39 -25.36 4.02
N LEU A 120 -7.72 -25.52 4.10
CA LEU A 120 -8.64 -25.05 3.08
C LEU A 120 -9.20 -23.67 3.44
N THR A 121 -8.69 -22.64 2.78
CA THR A 121 -9.26 -21.28 2.86
C THR A 121 -10.12 -20.99 1.63
N PHE A 122 -11.41 -20.74 1.83
CA PHE A 122 -12.30 -20.26 0.77
C PHE A 122 -12.26 -18.74 0.69
N LYS A 123 -11.89 -18.21 -0.49
CA LYS A 123 -11.90 -16.76 -0.75
C LYS A 123 -13.02 -16.44 -1.73
N VAL A 124 -14.03 -15.72 -1.24
CA VAL A 124 -15.10 -15.15 -2.07
C VAL A 124 -14.89 -13.65 -2.15
N SER A 125 -14.64 -13.12 -3.35
CA SER A 125 -14.60 -11.67 -3.51
C SER A 125 -16.01 -11.09 -3.46
N GLU A 126 -16.23 -10.03 -2.69
CA GLU A 126 -17.53 -9.35 -2.61
C GLU A 126 -18.05 -8.90 -3.99
N ARG A 127 -17.13 -8.50 -4.90
CA ARG A 127 -17.49 -8.14 -6.28
C ARG A 127 -18.08 -9.32 -7.06
N ALA A 128 -17.48 -10.50 -6.95
CA ALA A 128 -18.00 -11.70 -7.60
C ALA A 128 -19.33 -12.10 -7.00
N TYR A 129 -19.43 -12.10 -5.67
CA TYR A 129 -20.66 -12.41 -4.94
C TYR A 129 -21.83 -11.49 -5.33
N ALA A 130 -21.59 -10.19 -5.50
CA ALA A 130 -22.60 -9.24 -5.99
C ALA A 130 -23.05 -9.52 -7.44
N ALA A 131 -22.14 -10.02 -8.29
CA ALA A 131 -22.42 -10.36 -9.68
C ALA A 131 -23.09 -11.74 -9.87
N TRP A 132 -23.19 -12.55 -8.82
CA TRP A 132 -23.79 -13.89 -8.92
C TRP A 132 -25.32 -13.85 -9.05
N PRO A 133 -25.93 -14.87 -9.68
CA PRO A 133 -27.37 -15.06 -9.66
C PRO A 133 -27.92 -15.24 -8.22
N GLU A 134 -29.15 -14.79 -7.99
CA GLU A 134 -29.86 -14.80 -6.69
C GLU A 134 -29.73 -16.16 -5.97
N ARG A 135 -29.94 -17.26 -6.70
CA ARG A 135 -29.89 -18.63 -6.16
C ARG A 135 -28.54 -18.96 -5.52
N ILE A 136 -27.43 -18.62 -6.17
CA ILE A 136 -26.09 -18.93 -5.66
C ILE A 136 -25.72 -17.97 -4.53
N ARG A 137 -26.08 -16.69 -4.68
CA ARG A 137 -25.90 -15.68 -3.63
C ARG A 137 -26.58 -16.09 -2.32
N GLY A 138 -27.84 -16.53 -2.39
CA GLY A 138 -28.61 -16.97 -1.22
C GLY A 138 -28.00 -18.17 -0.48
N ALA A 139 -27.29 -19.07 -1.17
CA ALA A 139 -26.61 -20.20 -0.53
C ALA A 139 -25.39 -19.79 0.29
N PHE A 140 -24.75 -18.66 -0.06
CA PHE A 140 -23.56 -18.14 0.63
C PHE A 140 -23.90 -17.09 1.69
N GLU A 141 -25.13 -16.57 1.72
CA GLU A 141 -25.59 -15.57 2.69
C GLU A 141 -25.32 -15.96 4.15
N PRO A 142 -25.62 -17.19 4.62
CA PRO A 142 -25.43 -17.54 6.03
C PRO A 142 -23.96 -17.59 6.46
N ALA A 143 -23.05 -17.82 5.50
CA ALA A 143 -21.61 -17.82 5.74
C ALA A 143 -21.00 -16.40 5.72
N ARG A 144 -21.76 -15.40 5.28
CA ARG A 144 -21.30 -14.02 5.14
C ARG A 144 -21.36 -13.30 6.49
N MET A 145 -20.21 -13.25 7.17
CA MET A 145 -20.05 -12.42 8.37
C MET A 145 -19.61 -11.02 8.01
N VAL A 146 -20.46 -10.02 8.24
CA VAL A 146 -20.07 -8.61 8.15
C VAL A 146 -19.46 -8.18 9.48
N ARG A 147 -18.15 -7.92 9.48
CA ARG A 147 -17.44 -7.31 10.60
C ARG A 147 -17.15 -5.85 10.28
N THR A 148 -17.33 -4.96 11.24
CA THR A 148 -16.94 -3.56 11.07
C THR A 148 -15.41 -3.44 11.11
N GLY A 149 -14.85 -2.82 10.07
CA GLY A 149 -13.44 -2.47 10.04
C GLY A 149 -13.13 -1.21 10.84
N LYS A 150 -11.85 -0.85 10.94
CA LYS A 150 -11.43 0.45 11.48
C LYS A 150 -11.94 1.57 10.56
N PRO A 151 -12.53 2.66 11.09
CA PRO A 151 -12.97 3.78 10.26
C PRO A 151 -11.77 4.44 9.58
N SER A 152 -11.94 4.83 8.31
CA SER A 152 -10.95 5.57 7.54
C SER A 152 -11.53 6.95 7.20
N TYR A 153 -10.80 8.01 7.56
CA TYR A 153 -11.22 9.38 7.34
C TYR A 153 -10.52 9.96 6.11
N ARG A 154 -11.32 10.41 5.14
CA ARG A 154 -10.85 11.18 3.98
C ARG A 154 -11.53 12.53 3.99
N LEU A 155 -10.73 13.58 4.10
CA LEU A 155 -11.21 14.96 4.03
C LEU A 155 -10.99 15.46 2.60
N THR A 156 -12.01 16.12 2.05
CA THR A 156 -11.98 16.69 0.70
C THR A 156 -12.53 18.11 0.76
N ILE A 157 -11.82 19.05 0.13
CA ILE A 157 -12.33 20.41 -0.07
C ILE A 157 -13.46 20.35 -1.10
N LEU A 158 -14.63 20.91 -0.76
CA LEU A 158 -15.84 20.80 -1.60
C LEU A 158 -15.67 21.44 -2.98
N ASN A 159 -15.11 22.65 -3.03
CA ASN A 159 -14.71 23.34 -4.26
C ASN A 159 -13.78 24.53 -3.94
N ASP A 160 -13.20 25.12 -4.97
CA ASP A 160 -12.29 26.26 -4.84
C ASP A 160 -12.95 27.51 -4.27
N VAL A 161 -14.25 27.73 -4.53
CA VAL A 161 -14.99 28.88 -4.00
C VAL A 161 -15.14 28.74 -2.48
N ALA A 162 -15.53 27.57 -2.00
CA ALA A 162 -15.65 27.25 -0.58
C ALA A 162 -14.31 27.32 0.16
N LEU A 163 -13.20 27.00 -0.51
CA LEU A 163 -11.86 27.17 0.05
C LEU A 163 -11.43 28.64 0.11
N ARG A 164 -11.80 29.45 -0.90
CA ARG A 164 -11.50 30.89 -0.96
C ARG A 164 -12.34 31.67 0.06
N ASP A 165 -13.60 31.31 0.19
CA ASP A 165 -14.57 31.95 1.09
C ASP A 165 -14.46 31.41 2.52
N SER A 166 -13.62 30.39 2.75
CA SER A 166 -13.33 29.91 4.09
C SER A 166 -12.66 31.02 4.91
N PRO A 167 -13.07 31.23 6.18
CA PRO A 167 -12.43 32.18 7.09
C PRO A 167 -10.97 31.83 7.40
N HIS A 168 -10.52 30.61 7.04
CA HIS A 168 -9.16 30.12 7.18
C HIS A 168 -8.53 29.71 5.83
N GLY A 169 -9.14 30.10 4.71
CA GLY A 169 -8.66 29.81 3.37
C GLY A 169 -7.25 30.41 3.12
N PRO A 170 -6.47 29.83 2.20
CA PRO A 170 -5.22 30.42 1.78
C PRO A 170 -5.56 31.73 1.06
N GLY A 171 -5.47 32.85 1.77
CA GLY A 171 -5.64 34.18 1.19
C GLY A 171 -4.77 34.28 -0.06
N ILE A 172 -5.44 34.46 -1.21
CA ILE A 172 -4.95 34.85 -2.54
C ILE A 172 -3.44 34.59 -2.76
N ARG A 173 -3.09 33.54 -3.54
CA ARG A 173 -1.83 33.54 -4.29
C ARG A 173 -1.99 34.55 -5.45
N PRO A 174 -1.23 35.67 -5.52
CA PRO A 174 -1.19 36.44 -6.75
C PRO A 174 -0.51 35.60 -7.83
N ALA A 175 -1.12 35.55 -9.02
CA ALA A 175 -0.55 34.94 -10.20
C ALA A 175 0.79 35.63 -10.50
N ILE A 176 1.87 34.84 -10.57
CA ILE A 176 3.17 35.30 -11.05
C ILE A 176 2.99 35.54 -12.56
N GLY A 177 2.68 36.79 -12.92
CA GLY A 177 2.80 37.27 -14.29
C GLY A 177 4.28 37.35 -14.66
N GLY A 178 4.68 36.56 -15.67
CA GLY A 178 6.01 36.67 -16.26
C GLY A 178 6.17 37.99 -17.03
N PRO A 179 7.37 38.59 -17.06
CA PRO A 179 7.63 39.78 -17.87
C PRO A 179 7.70 39.43 -19.36
N ARG A 180 7.34 40.43 -20.17
CA ARG A 180 7.33 40.46 -21.64
C ARG A 180 8.72 40.27 -22.25
#